data_AF-B6HIQ8-F1
#
_entry.id   AF-B6HIQ8-F1
#
_cell.length_a   1.000
_cell.length_b   1.000
_cell.length_c   1.000
_cell.angle_alpha   90.00
_cell.angle_beta   90.00
_cell.angle_gamma   90.00
#
_symmetry.space_group_name_H-M   'P 1'
#
loop_
_entity.id
_entity.type
_entity.pdbx_description
1 polymer ?
#
loop_
_entity_poly.entity_id
_entity_poly.type
_entity_poly.pdbx_seq_one_letter_code
_entity_poly.pdbx_strand_id
1 'polypeptide(L)'
;MTCQGKEDTPLPYTASPIKLLWSDLSLFVSKLWALPGILLPLQLARTHELDELYPSLRNGATVLIHIFLVVYQLAFLLSLPIIVVCMVPGLWILAYAAIAFTINYAIVMLMLNGFQQVLVSQVPVFERPGHQRERWLYISGIAAGHHWVQMNIDQLSYTFGRKVTGVHNRTISAGIVFDLIECLIQRDFAYATGDIRRSYVLIKEALLDPECDKVVLLLHSQGGIEGGLILDWLLDELPHNILHHLEIFTFGNAANHFNNPRWTKLARPEGIPAPDLVHQFGQSVGYIEHYANSGDIVALGGVLHFVEIPNRYMGRLFVRPNSGHLFNLHYLDNMFTLGPDMNVLDSNPFMDMEVEPWTTAGINGYDGSPHRVRYQPTMARDEAFLPVALSLQRSRTNGLGRGLRVKDFSRLWQYRNGGCPKDTGVQHYNDTREHVHF
;
A
#
# COMPACT_ATOMS: atom_id res chain seq x y z
N MET A 1 -10.35 18.49 34.11
CA MET A 1 -9.82 17.14 34.36
C MET A 1 -8.77 16.85 33.30
N THR A 2 -7.52 16.65 33.70
CA THR A 2 -6.42 16.27 32.81
C THR A 2 -6.38 14.75 32.69
N CYS A 3 -6.74 14.22 31.52
CA CYS A 3 -6.54 12.81 31.23
C CYS A 3 -5.02 12.52 31.22
N GLN A 4 -4.57 11.60 32.07
CA GLN A 4 -3.22 11.06 31.99
C GLN A 4 -3.08 10.33 30.65
N GLY A 5 -2.18 10.82 29.78
CA GLY A 5 -1.88 10.15 28.53
C GLY A 5 -1.21 8.80 28.80
N LYS A 6 -1.68 7.74 28.12
CA LYS A 6 -0.87 6.53 27.96
C LYS A 6 0.33 6.89 27.09
N GLU A 7 1.54 6.67 27.62
CA GLU A 7 2.79 7.04 26.97
C GLU A 7 3.07 6.25 25.66
N ASP A 8 2.37 5.13 25.44
CA ASP A 8 2.59 4.20 24.31
C ASP A 8 1.57 4.30 23.15
N THR A 9 0.62 5.25 23.17
CA THR A 9 -0.38 5.37 22.07
C THR A 9 0.06 6.41 21.04
N PRO A 10 0.28 6.05 19.75
CA PRO A 10 0.68 7.01 18.72
C PRO A 10 -0.33 8.14 18.56
N LEU A 11 0.19 9.34 18.28
CA LEU A 11 -0.60 10.58 18.22
C LEU A 11 -1.83 10.44 17.30
N PRO A 12 -2.97 11.09 17.61
CA PRO A 12 -4.11 11.13 16.70
C PRO A 12 -3.69 11.79 15.38
N TYR A 13 -4.24 11.34 14.25
CA TYR A 13 -3.99 11.95 12.93
C TYR A 13 -4.33 13.45 12.92
N THR A 14 -5.29 13.88 13.73
CA THR A 14 -5.67 15.29 13.93
C THR A 14 -4.74 16.08 14.87
N ALA A 15 -3.59 15.52 15.26
CA ALA A 15 -2.57 16.25 16.01
C ALA A 15 -1.91 17.34 15.16
N SER A 16 -1.13 18.22 15.81
CA SER A 16 -0.33 19.22 15.09
C SER A 16 0.69 18.52 14.17
N PRO A 17 0.79 18.90 12.87
CA PRO A 17 1.77 18.33 11.92
C PRO A 17 3.20 18.27 12.43
N ILE A 18 3.64 19.30 13.16
CA ILE A 18 4.99 19.36 13.74
C ILE A 18 5.19 18.28 14.82
N LYS A 19 4.14 17.94 15.58
CA LYS A 19 4.19 16.86 16.58
C LYS A 19 4.14 15.48 15.92
N LEU A 20 3.38 15.33 14.84
CA LEU A 20 3.38 14.11 14.02
C LEU A 20 4.77 13.87 13.44
N LEU A 21 5.36 14.86 12.76
CA LEU A 21 6.72 14.79 12.22
C LEU A 21 7.77 14.39 13.28
N TRP A 22 7.72 14.96 14.49
CA TRP A 22 8.63 14.56 15.57
C TRP A 22 8.41 13.13 16.08
N SER A 23 7.14 12.71 16.21
CA SER A 23 6.77 11.33 16.57
C SER A 23 7.25 10.34 15.52
N ASP A 24 7.04 10.66 14.24
CA ASP A 24 7.31 9.82 13.09
C ASP A 24 8.82 9.74 12.78
N LEU A 25 9.56 10.84 12.97
CA LEU A 25 11.02 10.83 12.96
C LEU A 25 11.59 9.96 14.09
N SER A 26 11.06 10.08 15.31
CA SER A 26 11.45 9.23 16.44
C SER A 26 11.13 7.75 16.19
N LEU A 27 9.98 7.46 15.56
CA LEU A 27 9.59 6.13 15.14
C LEU A 27 10.61 5.55 14.15
N PHE A 28 10.91 6.26 13.05
CA PHE A 28 11.89 5.78 12.07
C PHE A 28 13.30 5.61 12.66
N VAL A 29 13.75 6.52 13.53
CA VAL A 29 15.02 6.37 14.27
C VAL A 29 15.02 5.08 15.10
N SER A 30 13.91 4.74 15.77
CA SER A 30 13.78 3.47 16.51
C SER A 30 13.81 2.21 15.61
N LYS A 31 13.53 2.35 14.31
CA LYS A 31 13.51 1.24 13.33
C LYS A 31 14.75 1.19 12.42
N LEU A 32 15.76 2.06 12.62
CA LEU A 32 16.99 2.09 11.80
C LEU A 32 17.73 0.73 11.72
N TRP A 33 17.56 -0.15 12.72
CA TRP A 33 18.09 -1.52 12.67
C TRP A 33 17.57 -2.35 11.49
N ALA A 34 16.38 -2.03 10.97
CA ALA A 34 15.76 -2.68 9.81
C ALA A 34 16.18 -2.06 8.46
N LEU A 35 16.96 -0.96 8.46
CA LEU A 35 17.38 -0.27 7.24
C LEU A 35 18.15 -1.16 6.23
N PRO A 36 19.07 -2.07 6.66
CA PRO A 36 19.69 -3.02 5.72
C PRO A 36 18.67 -3.98 5.08
N GLY A 37 17.53 -4.20 5.74
CA GLY A 37 16.39 -4.99 5.26
C GLY A 37 15.59 -4.35 4.13
N ILE A 38 15.93 -3.14 3.66
CA ILE A 38 15.37 -2.59 2.41
C ILE A 38 15.85 -3.41 1.21
N LEU A 39 17.15 -3.72 1.18
CA LEU A 39 17.83 -4.42 0.08
C LEU A 39 18.06 -5.92 0.36
N LEU A 40 18.00 -6.34 1.63
CA LEU A 40 18.15 -7.73 2.03
C LEU A 40 16.79 -8.42 2.20
N PRO A 41 16.62 -9.67 1.72
CA PRO A 41 17.65 -10.54 1.15
C PRO A 41 17.80 -10.41 -0.38
N LEU A 42 19.02 -10.08 -0.85
CA LEU A 42 19.32 -9.85 -2.28
C LEU A 42 19.04 -11.03 -3.24
N GLN A 43 19.04 -12.28 -2.74
CA GLN A 43 18.77 -13.54 -3.45
C GLN A 43 19.22 -13.60 -4.94
N LEU A 44 20.42 -13.11 -5.27
CA LEU A 44 20.96 -12.94 -6.63
C LEU A 44 20.91 -14.17 -7.56
N ALA A 45 20.75 -15.38 -7.01
CA ALA A 45 20.60 -16.61 -7.77
C ALA A 45 19.14 -16.91 -8.20
N ARG A 46 18.19 -16.05 -7.82
CA ARG A 46 16.75 -16.16 -8.12
C ARG A 46 16.17 -14.93 -8.81
N THR A 47 16.96 -13.87 -9.00
CA THR A 47 16.48 -12.62 -9.57
C THR A 47 16.00 -12.80 -11.00
N HIS A 48 14.79 -12.35 -11.31
CA HIS A 48 14.22 -12.33 -12.64
C HIS A 48 14.66 -11.08 -13.43
N GLU A 49 14.54 -11.09 -14.77
CA GLU A 49 14.93 -9.92 -15.59
C GLU A 49 14.13 -8.65 -15.30
N LEU A 50 13.00 -8.79 -14.61
CA LEU A 50 12.11 -7.71 -14.19
C LEU A 50 12.44 -7.15 -12.79
N ASP A 51 13.45 -7.67 -12.08
CA ASP A 51 13.81 -7.17 -10.76
C ASP A 51 14.67 -5.91 -10.79
N GLU A 52 14.44 -5.01 -9.84
CA GLU A 52 15.14 -3.73 -9.73
C GLU A 52 16.67 -3.91 -9.54
N LEU A 53 17.09 -5.04 -8.98
CA LEU A 53 18.50 -5.41 -8.74
C LEU A 53 19.03 -6.53 -9.66
N TYR A 54 18.28 -6.94 -10.70
CA TYR A 54 18.79 -7.88 -11.70
C TYR A 54 20.09 -7.33 -12.32
N PRO A 55 21.16 -8.15 -12.50
CA PRO A 55 22.48 -7.68 -12.96
C PRO A 55 22.51 -7.31 -14.47
N SER A 56 21.76 -6.26 -14.83
CA SER A 56 21.82 -5.59 -16.13
C SER A 56 22.68 -4.32 -16.06
N LEU A 57 23.25 -3.90 -17.21
CA LEU A 57 24.01 -2.65 -17.29
C LEU A 57 23.16 -1.43 -16.90
N ARG A 58 21.85 -1.47 -17.20
CA ARG A 58 20.92 -0.37 -16.93
C ARG A 58 20.57 -0.28 -15.44
N ASN A 59 20.25 -1.41 -14.80
CA ASN A 59 20.08 -1.46 -13.33
C ASN A 59 21.37 -1.06 -12.61
N GLY A 60 22.53 -1.58 -13.05
CA GLY A 60 23.82 -1.20 -12.48
C GLY A 60 24.09 0.30 -12.55
N ALA A 61 23.82 0.94 -13.70
CA ALA A 61 23.91 2.39 -13.85
C ALA A 61 22.92 3.12 -12.92
N THR A 62 21.65 2.69 -12.87
CA THR A 62 20.63 3.27 -11.98
C THR A 62 21.04 3.17 -10.50
N VAL A 63 21.57 2.04 -10.05
CA VAL A 63 22.07 1.86 -8.67
C VAL A 63 23.28 2.77 -8.39
N LEU A 64 24.23 2.87 -9.32
CA LEU A 64 25.40 3.76 -9.17
C LEU A 64 24.99 5.24 -9.08
N ILE A 65 24.01 5.68 -9.88
CA ILE A 65 23.46 7.04 -9.81
C ILE A 65 22.79 7.28 -8.44
N HIS A 66 22.00 6.33 -7.93
CA HIS A 66 21.41 6.47 -6.59
C HIS A 66 22.46 6.53 -5.48
N ILE A 67 23.51 5.72 -5.53
CA ILE A 67 24.63 5.77 -4.57
C ILE A 67 25.30 7.15 -4.63
N PHE A 68 25.59 7.67 -5.83
CA PHE A 68 26.14 9.01 -6.01
C PHE A 68 25.22 10.09 -5.44
N LEU A 69 23.91 10.03 -5.74
CA LEU A 69 22.92 10.98 -5.25
C LEU A 69 22.82 10.97 -3.72
N VAL A 70 22.83 9.80 -3.07
CA VAL A 70 22.84 9.69 -1.61
C VAL A 70 24.07 10.37 -1.01
N VAL A 71 25.27 10.08 -1.53
CA VAL A 71 26.51 10.71 -1.05
C VAL A 71 26.47 12.23 -1.27
N TYR A 72 26.01 12.68 -2.44
CA TYR A 72 25.87 14.09 -2.78
C TYR A 72 24.87 14.84 -1.86
N GLN A 73 23.68 14.26 -1.65
CA GLN A 73 22.62 14.82 -0.82
C GLN A 73 23.04 14.91 0.65
N LEU A 74 23.68 13.86 1.18
CA LEU A 74 24.23 13.88 2.54
C LEU A 74 25.36 14.91 2.69
N ALA A 75 26.27 15.01 1.72
CA ALA A 75 27.33 16.02 1.73
C ALA A 75 26.77 17.45 1.70
N PHE A 76 25.73 17.69 0.89
CA PHE A 76 25.01 18.96 0.85
C PHE A 76 24.36 19.28 2.21
N LEU A 77 23.58 18.36 2.78
CA LEU A 77 22.92 18.56 4.08
C LEU A 77 23.92 18.79 5.23
N LEU A 78 25.05 18.08 5.23
CA LEU A 78 26.12 18.26 6.22
C LEU A 78 26.90 19.57 6.03
N SER A 79 26.94 20.12 4.82
CA SER A 79 27.60 21.41 4.57
C SER A 79 26.81 22.61 5.11
N LEU A 80 25.47 22.54 5.15
CA LEU A 80 24.63 23.67 5.54
C LEU A 80 24.92 24.16 6.99
N PRO A 81 25.00 23.29 8.03
CA PRO A 81 25.41 23.72 9.37
C PRO A 81 26.81 24.35 9.40
N ILE A 82 27.76 23.80 8.62
CA ILE A 82 29.15 24.30 8.58
C ILE A 82 29.18 25.71 7.97
N ILE A 83 28.46 25.93 6.87
CA ILE A 83 28.33 27.23 6.19
C ILE A 83 27.70 28.29 7.12
N VAL A 84 26.70 27.90 7.93
CA VAL A 84 26.08 28.77 8.93
C VAL A 84 27.05 29.10 10.08
N VAL A 85 27.78 28.12 10.62
CA VAL A 85 28.79 28.32 11.67
C VAL A 85 29.95 29.19 11.18
N CYS A 86 30.35 29.06 9.91
CA CYS A 86 31.33 29.93 9.26
C CYS A 86 30.81 31.35 8.93
N MET A 87 29.58 31.68 9.33
CA MET A 87 28.95 33.00 9.14
C MET A 87 28.95 33.50 7.68
N VAL A 88 28.82 32.58 6.72
CA VAL A 88 28.75 32.91 5.29
C VAL A 88 27.50 33.77 5.03
N PRO A 89 27.57 34.88 4.26
CA PRO A 89 26.42 35.74 4.04
C PRO A 89 25.26 35.00 3.37
N GLY A 90 24.03 35.19 3.87
CA GLY A 90 22.86 34.39 3.49
C GLY A 90 22.59 34.30 1.98
N LEU A 91 22.91 35.34 1.21
CA LEU A 91 22.78 35.33 -0.25
C LEU A 91 23.64 34.22 -0.91
N TRP A 92 24.85 33.97 -0.40
CA TRP A 92 25.72 32.90 -0.89
C TRP A 92 25.21 31.52 -0.48
N ILE A 93 24.57 31.39 0.69
CA ILE A 93 23.91 30.15 1.11
C ILE A 93 22.74 29.84 0.17
N LEU A 94 21.92 30.83 -0.17
CA LEU A 94 20.82 30.70 -1.13
C LEU A 94 21.34 30.36 -2.54
N ALA A 95 22.40 31.01 -3.00
CA ALA A 95 23.02 30.71 -4.30
C ALA A 95 23.59 29.27 -4.34
N TYR A 96 24.30 28.86 -3.28
CA TYR A 96 24.82 27.49 -3.14
C TYR A 96 23.69 26.45 -3.14
N ALA A 97 22.62 26.67 -2.36
CA ALA A 97 21.46 25.80 -2.34
C ALA A 97 20.77 25.73 -3.71
N ALA A 98 20.53 26.86 -4.37
CA ALA A 98 19.93 26.91 -5.70
C ALA A 98 20.76 26.14 -6.75
N ILE A 99 22.09 26.32 -6.74
CA ILE A 99 23.00 25.55 -7.61
C ILE A 99 22.92 24.06 -7.29
N ALA A 100 22.94 23.68 -6.01
CA ALA A 100 22.91 22.28 -5.59
C ALA A 100 21.60 21.57 -5.98
N PHE A 101 20.45 22.21 -5.72
CA PHE A 101 19.15 21.70 -6.16
C PHE A 101 19.05 21.65 -7.69
N THR A 102 19.61 22.63 -8.42
CA THR A 102 19.62 22.62 -9.89
C THR A 102 20.44 21.45 -10.46
N ILE A 103 21.63 21.18 -9.89
CA ILE A 103 22.48 20.05 -10.28
C ILE A 103 21.78 18.72 -9.96
N ASN A 104 21.21 18.60 -8.75
CA ASN A 104 20.45 17.41 -8.34
C ASN A 104 19.29 17.14 -9.30
N TYR A 105 18.42 18.14 -9.52
CA TYR A 105 17.29 18.06 -10.44
C TYR A 105 17.71 17.70 -11.86
N ALA A 106 18.79 18.27 -12.38
CA ALA A 106 19.31 17.96 -13.72
C ALA A 106 19.77 16.50 -13.84
N ILE A 107 20.54 15.99 -12.87
CA ILE A 107 20.98 14.58 -12.86
C ILE A 107 19.78 13.65 -12.83
N VAL A 108 18.83 13.92 -11.93
CA VAL A 108 17.61 13.11 -11.73
C VAL A 108 16.74 13.08 -12.98
N MET A 109 16.42 14.24 -13.55
CA MET A 109 15.56 14.34 -14.73
C MET A 109 16.19 13.69 -15.96
N LEU A 110 17.49 13.86 -16.17
CA LEU A 110 18.18 13.36 -17.36
C LEU A 110 18.53 11.87 -17.26
N MET A 111 18.85 11.36 -16.06
CA MET A 111 19.40 10.01 -15.87
C MET A 111 18.42 8.99 -15.26
N LEU A 112 17.39 9.44 -14.52
CA LEU A 112 16.47 8.55 -13.78
C LEU A 112 15.00 8.67 -14.21
N ASN A 113 14.44 9.89 -14.18
CA ASN A 113 13.00 10.10 -14.31
C ASN A 113 12.52 10.29 -15.76
N GLY A 114 13.33 10.93 -16.61
CA GLY A 114 12.88 11.33 -17.94
C GLY A 114 11.69 12.30 -17.91
N PHE A 115 11.00 12.43 -19.05
CA PHE A 115 9.90 13.39 -19.22
C PHE A 115 8.49 12.78 -19.14
N GLN A 116 8.37 11.45 -19.26
CA GLN A 116 7.10 10.75 -19.18
C GLN A 116 6.66 10.60 -17.72
N GLN A 117 5.39 10.91 -17.45
CA GLN A 117 4.81 10.98 -16.10
C GLN A 117 3.72 9.94 -15.88
N VAL A 118 3.22 9.37 -16.97
CA VAL A 118 2.29 8.25 -16.99
C VAL A 118 2.93 7.23 -17.93
N LEU A 119 3.16 6.03 -17.39
CA LEU A 119 3.73 4.89 -18.09
C LEU A 119 2.65 3.82 -18.24
N VAL A 120 2.81 2.96 -19.23
CA VAL A 120 1.85 1.90 -19.55
C VAL A 120 2.64 0.63 -19.78
N SER A 121 2.15 -0.50 -19.27
CA SER A 121 2.81 -1.79 -19.46
C SER A 121 2.97 -2.10 -20.96
N GLN A 122 4.18 -2.47 -21.37
CA GLN A 122 4.58 -2.69 -22.77
C GLN A 122 4.50 -4.17 -23.19
N VAL A 123 4.22 -5.05 -22.23
CA VAL A 123 4.18 -6.50 -22.44
C VAL A 123 2.90 -6.96 -23.17
N PRO A 124 2.98 -8.01 -24.02
CA PRO A 124 1.83 -8.50 -24.77
C PRO A 124 0.87 -9.28 -23.87
N VAL A 125 -0.24 -8.65 -23.48
CA VAL A 125 -1.32 -9.29 -22.70
C VAL A 125 -2.47 -9.69 -23.62
N PHE A 126 -2.90 -10.94 -23.52
CA PHE A 126 -4.16 -11.40 -24.11
C PHE A 126 -5.33 -10.98 -23.22
N GLU A 127 -5.90 -9.80 -23.49
CA GLU A 127 -7.12 -9.33 -22.83
C GLU A 127 -8.28 -10.31 -23.06
N ARG A 128 -8.90 -10.76 -21.96
CA ARG A 128 -10.10 -11.61 -22.01
C ARG A 128 -11.36 -10.74 -22.06
N PRO A 129 -12.50 -11.25 -22.56
CA PRO A 129 -13.78 -10.54 -22.50
C PRO A 129 -14.07 -10.05 -21.07
N GLY A 130 -14.39 -8.77 -20.93
CA GLY A 130 -14.60 -8.10 -19.64
C GLY A 130 -13.37 -7.34 -19.10
N HIS A 131 -12.12 -7.71 -19.44
CA HIS A 131 -10.93 -7.00 -18.96
C HIS A 131 -10.89 -5.53 -19.44
N GLN A 132 -11.53 -5.24 -20.57
CA GLN A 132 -11.64 -3.88 -21.15
C GLN A 132 -12.47 -2.92 -20.29
N ARG A 133 -13.31 -3.45 -19.39
CA ARG A 133 -14.13 -2.68 -18.44
C ARG A 133 -13.44 -2.53 -17.07
N GLU A 134 -12.22 -3.05 -16.92
CA GLU A 134 -11.37 -2.88 -15.72
C GLU A 134 -10.24 -1.89 -15.99
N ARG A 135 -10.00 -0.94 -15.09
CA ARG A 135 -8.91 0.04 -15.21
C ARG A 135 -7.90 -0.15 -14.08
N TRP A 136 -6.69 -0.57 -14.43
CA TRP A 136 -5.61 -0.89 -13.50
C TRP A 136 -4.58 0.24 -13.44
N LEU A 137 -4.41 0.81 -12.25
CA LEU A 137 -3.57 1.96 -11.95
C LEU A 137 -2.52 1.58 -10.90
N TYR A 138 -1.28 2.01 -11.09
CA TYR A 138 -0.18 1.77 -10.15
C TYR A 138 0.47 3.10 -9.73
N ILE A 139 0.71 3.29 -8.43
CA ILE A 139 1.48 4.40 -7.89
C ILE A 139 2.71 3.82 -7.16
N SER A 140 3.89 4.21 -7.63
CA SER A 140 5.17 3.71 -7.15
C SER A 140 5.67 4.42 -5.89
N GLY A 141 6.62 3.79 -5.20
CA GLY A 141 7.36 4.39 -4.10
C GLY A 141 8.44 5.40 -4.54
N ILE A 142 9.16 5.92 -3.53
CA ILE A 142 10.35 6.77 -3.70
C ILE A 142 11.48 6.09 -4.46
N ALA A 143 12.37 6.90 -5.06
CA ALA A 143 13.57 6.42 -5.76
C ALA A 143 13.35 5.36 -6.85
N ALA A 144 12.11 5.17 -7.31
CA ALA A 144 11.83 4.40 -8.51
C ALA A 144 12.21 5.25 -9.73
N GLY A 145 13.22 4.85 -10.51
CA GLY A 145 13.46 5.48 -11.81
C GLY A 145 12.40 5.06 -12.82
N HIS A 146 12.27 5.78 -13.95
CA HIS A 146 11.42 5.39 -15.08
C HIS A 146 11.68 3.94 -15.52
N HIS A 147 12.93 3.47 -15.42
CA HIS A 147 13.27 2.07 -15.72
C HIS A 147 12.58 1.09 -14.78
N TRP A 148 12.67 1.31 -13.46
CA TRP A 148 12.07 0.44 -12.45
C TRP A 148 10.55 0.53 -12.46
N VAL A 149 9.94 1.72 -12.59
CA VAL A 149 8.48 1.82 -12.70
C VAL A 149 7.94 1.07 -13.92
N GLN A 150 8.66 1.10 -15.06
CA GLN A 150 8.30 0.30 -16.23
C GLN A 150 8.37 -1.21 -15.93
N MET A 151 9.44 -1.68 -15.29
CA MET A 151 9.59 -3.09 -14.88
C MET A 151 8.51 -3.54 -13.89
N ASN A 152 8.13 -2.66 -12.95
CA ASN A 152 7.07 -2.91 -11.97
C ASN A 152 5.70 -3.09 -12.66
N ILE A 153 5.32 -2.18 -13.57
CA ILE A 153 4.04 -2.31 -14.29
C ILE A 153 4.04 -3.44 -15.32
N ASP A 154 5.19 -3.79 -15.89
CA ASP A 154 5.33 -4.94 -16.78
C ASP A 154 5.19 -6.26 -16.02
N GLN A 155 5.81 -6.40 -14.84
CA GLN A 155 5.63 -7.57 -13.98
C GLN A 155 4.19 -7.68 -13.47
N LEU A 156 3.56 -6.59 -13.02
CA LEU A 156 2.14 -6.57 -12.66
C LEU A 156 1.24 -7.02 -13.83
N SER A 157 1.59 -6.61 -15.05
CA SER A 157 0.84 -6.91 -16.27
C SER A 157 0.92 -8.41 -16.64
N TYR A 158 2.10 -9.03 -16.50
CA TYR A 158 2.25 -10.49 -16.52
C TYR A 158 1.46 -11.18 -15.40
N THR A 159 1.65 -10.74 -14.15
CA THR A 159 1.03 -11.34 -12.95
C THR A 159 -0.49 -11.42 -13.06
N PHE A 160 -1.15 -10.33 -13.48
CA PHE A 160 -2.61 -10.23 -13.47
C PHE A 160 -3.27 -10.40 -14.84
N GLY A 161 -2.52 -10.39 -15.94
CA GLY A 161 -3.09 -10.47 -17.29
C GLY A 161 -3.99 -9.28 -17.63
N ARG A 162 -3.61 -8.08 -17.18
CA ARG A 162 -4.23 -6.79 -17.57
C ARG A 162 -3.16 -5.78 -17.92
N LYS A 163 -3.50 -4.84 -18.78
CA LYS A 163 -2.71 -3.64 -19.04
C LYS A 163 -2.72 -2.72 -17.82
N VAL A 164 -1.56 -2.39 -17.28
CA VAL A 164 -1.41 -1.55 -16.08
C VAL A 164 -0.86 -0.17 -16.46
N THR A 165 -1.47 0.88 -15.90
CA THR A 165 -1.03 2.27 -16.08
C THR A 165 -0.32 2.75 -14.82
N GLY A 166 0.99 2.95 -14.89
CA GLY A 166 1.79 3.49 -13.79
C GLY A 166 1.77 5.02 -13.82
N VAL A 167 1.35 5.66 -12.73
CA VAL A 167 1.64 7.09 -12.52
C VAL A 167 3.03 7.18 -11.92
N HIS A 168 3.94 7.82 -12.66
CA HIS A 168 5.31 7.97 -12.20
C HIS A 168 5.38 9.06 -11.15
N ASN A 169 5.81 8.67 -9.94
CA ASN A 169 6.04 9.60 -8.86
C ASN A 169 7.34 10.37 -9.13
N ARG A 170 7.22 11.66 -9.39
CA ARG A 170 8.34 12.55 -9.77
C ARG A 170 8.55 13.60 -8.68
N THR A 171 8.65 13.13 -7.44
CA THR A 171 9.07 13.90 -6.27
C THR A 171 10.18 14.88 -6.63
N ILE A 172 10.06 16.11 -6.14
CA ILE A 172 10.65 17.30 -6.78
C ILE A 172 12.18 17.43 -6.56
N SER A 173 12.81 16.41 -5.99
CA SER A 173 14.25 16.33 -5.73
C SER A 173 14.79 14.88 -5.73
N ALA A 174 14.41 14.07 -6.73
CA ALA A 174 14.45 12.59 -6.65
C ALA A 174 15.84 11.91 -6.55
N GLY A 175 16.42 11.98 -5.36
CA GLY A 175 17.28 10.95 -4.81
C GLY A 175 16.81 10.61 -3.39
N ILE A 176 17.06 9.37 -2.97
CA ILE A 176 16.49 8.73 -1.76
C ILE A 176 16.41 9.64 -0.53
N VAL A 177 17.41 10.48 -0.27
CA VAL A 177 17.44 11.32 0.95
C VAL A 177 16.40 12.43 0.92
N PHE A 178 16.24 13.13 -0.21
CA PHE A 178 15.24 14.18 -0.33
C PHE A 178 13.83 13.59 -0.53
N ASP A 179 13.70 12.45 -1.22
CA ASP A 179 12.44 11.73 -1.33
C ASP A 179 11.92 11.29 0.05
N LEU A 180 12.79 10.81 0.95
CA LEU A 180 12.41 10.47 2.34
C LEU A 180 11.95 11.69 3.14
N ILE A 181 12.47 12.89 2.86
CA ILE A 181 12.02 14.13 3.49
C ILE A 181 10.66 14.54 2.92
N GLU A 182 10.47 14.44 1.60
CA GLU A 182 9.18 14.71 0.94
C GLU A 182 8.09 13.74 1.42
N CYS A 183 8.41 12.44 1.57
CA CYS A 183 7.55 11.40 2.15
C CYS A 183 7.00 11.80 3.54
N LEU A 184 7.88 12.26 4.44
CA LEU A 184 7.47 12.74 5.76
C LEU A 184 6.59 14.00 5.66
N ILE A 185 6.96 14.97 4.80
CA ILE A 185 6.16 16.18 4.61
C ILE A 185 4.75 15.85 4.06
N GLN A 186 4.65 14.98 3.05
CA GLN A 186 3.37 14.48 2.54
C GLN A 186 2.54 13.83 3.66
N ARG A 187 3.16 12.94 4.46
CA ARG A 187 2.49 12.15 5.49
C ARG A 187 2.03 12.96 6.71
N ASP A 188 2.83 13.93 7.16
CA ASP A 188 2.60 14.68 8.39
C ASP A 188 1.86 16.00 8.17
N PHE A 189 1.96 16.60 6.98
CA PHE A 189 1.30 17.86 6.63
C PHE A 189 0.16 17.70 5.61
N ALA A 190 -0.15 16.46 5.18
CA ALA A 190 -1.09 16.17 4.08
C ALA A 190 -0.76 16.95 2.80
N TYR A 191 0.54 17.14 2.52
CA TYR A 191 0.99 18.00 1.42
C TYR A 191 0.76 17.32 0.06
N ALA A 192 -0.32 17.69 -0.62
CA ALA A 192 -0.68 17.09 -1.90
C ALA A 192 0.11 17.67 -3.08
N THR A 193 1.13 16.92 -3.49
CA THR A 193 2.04 17.07 -4.63
C THR A 193 1.36 16.94 -6.01
N GLY A 194 2.10 17.16 -7.09
CA GLY A 194 1.54 17.19 -8.46
C GLY A 194 1.17 15.81 -9.02
N ASP A 195 1.92 14.79 -8.61
CA ASP A 195 1.66 13.35 -8.76
C ASP A 195 0.34 12.94 -8.10
N ILE A 196 0.16 13.14 -6.78
CA ILE A 196 -1.11 12.95 -6.05
C ILE A 196 -2.28 13.56 -6.83
N ARG A 197 -2.16 14.83 -7.24
CA ARG A 197 -3.23 15.55 -7.96
C ARG A 197 -3.55 14.96 -9.33
N ARG A 198 -2.56 14.45 -10.06
CA ARG A 198 -2.80 13.79 -11.35
C ARG A 198 -3.36 12.39 -11.18
N SER A 199 -2.83 11.62 -10.23
CA SER A 199 -3.36 10.30 -9.87
C SER A 199 -4.83 10.39 -9.47
N TYR A 200 -5.20 11.38 -8.64
CA TYR A 200 -6.59 11.68 -8.30
C TYR A 200 -7.47 11.90 -9.54
N VAL A 201 -7.04 12.75 -10.48
CA VAL A 201 -7.78 12.99 -11.73
C VAL A 201 -7.95 11.70 -12.54
N LEU A 202 -6.88 10.93 -12.75
CA LEU A 202 -6.94 9.67 -13.51
C LEU A 202 -7.83 8.61 -12.86
N ILE A 203 -7.80 8.49 -11.53
CA ILE A 203 -8.65 7.55 -10.78
C ILE A 203 -10.11 8.01 -10.84
N LYS A 204 -10.38 9.30 -10.67
CA LYS A 204 -11.73 9.88 -10.74
C LYS A 204 -12.33 9.76 -12.14
N GLU A 205 -11.56 10.04 -13.19
CA GLU A 205 -11.98 9.84 -14.58
C GLU A 205 -12.31 8.36 -14.84
N ALA A 206 -11.49 7.42 -14.36
CA ALA A 206 -11.75 5.99 -14.49
C ALA A 206 -12.98 5.52 -13.68
N LEU A 207 -13.27 6.12 -12.53
CA LEU A 207 -14.46 5.80 -11.70
C LEU A 207 -15.76 6.38 -12.26
N LEU A 208 -15.69 7.47 -13.02
CA LEU A 208 -16.85 8.13 -13.65
C LEU A 208 -17.13 7.65 -15.08
N ASP A 209 -16.25 6.83 -15.66
CA ASP A 209 -16.38 6.24 -16.98
C ASP A 209 -17.48 5.13 -16.97
N PRO A 210 -18.61 5.29 -17.69
CA PRO A 210 -19.69 4.31 -17.69
C PRO A 210 -19.33 2.98 -18.37
N GLU A 211 -18.23 2.94 -19.13
CA GLU A 211 -17.67 1.70 -19.67
C GLU A 211 -16.73 0.99 -18.69
N CYS A 212 -16.43 1.60 -17.54
CA CYS A 212 -15.61 1.02 -16.48
C CYS A 212 -16.46 0.47 -15.33
N ASP A 213 -16.49 -0.85 -15.18
CA ASP A 213 -17.17 -1.52 -14.07
C ASP A 213 -16.31 -1.54 -12.80
N LYS A 214 -14.99 -1.38 -12.92
CA LYS A 214 -14.05 -1.55 -11.82
C LYS A 214 -12.72 -0.82 -12.02
N VAL A 215 -12.27 -0.13 -10.97
CA VAL A 215 -10.95 0.50 -10.90
C VAL A 215 -10.10 -0.21 -9.85
N VAL A 216 -8.92 -0.69 -10.26
CA VAL A 216 -7.96 -1.36 -9.38
C VAL A 216 -6.76 -0.45 -9.16
N LEU A 217 -6.50 -0.08 -7.91
CA LEU A 217 -5.42 0.81 -7.51
C LEU A 217 -4.35 0.04 -6.72
N LEU A 218 -3.18 -0.11 -7.32
CA LEU A 218 -2.00 -0.76 -6.76
C LEU A 218 -1.03 0.30 -6.22
N LEU A 219 -0.65 0.20 -4.94
CA LEU A 219 0.18 1.20 -4.26
C LEU A 219 1.42 0.54 -3.66
N HIS A 220 2.60 1.15 -3.79
CA HIS A 220 3.82 0.67 -3.13
C HIS A 220 4.50 1.76 -2.30
N SER A 221 4.96 1.43 -1.09
CA SER A 221 5.77 2.32 -0.25
C SER A 221 5.08 3.68 0.00
N GLN A 222 5.70 4.81 -0.38
CA GLN A 222 5.11 6.15 -0.35
C GLN A 222 3.82 6.27 -1.17
N GLY A 223 3.66 5.52 -2.26
CA GLY A 223 2.41 5.47 -3.02
C GLY A 223 1.20 5.09 -2.13
N GLY A 224 1.44 4.43 -1.00
CA GLY A 224 0.42 4.20 0.03
C GLY A 224 -0.05 5.47 0.77
N ILE A 225 0.85 6.43 1.04
CA ILE A 225 0.50 7.76 1.57
C ILE A 225 -0.30 8.52 0.53
N GLU A 226 0.18 8.54 -0.72
CA GLU A 226 -0.44 9.24 -1.83
C GLU A 226 -1.85 8.71 -2.12
N GLY A 227 -2.01 7.38 -2.19
CA GLY A 227 -3.30 6.74 -2.34
C GLY A 227 -4.25 6.92 -1.15
N GLY A 228 -3.73 7.08 0.07
CA GLY A 228 -4.53 7.47 1.24
C GLY A 228 -5.11 8.87 1.11
N LEU A 229 -4.26 9.85 0.75
CA LEU A 229 -4.68 11.24 0.50
C LEU A 229 -5.65 11.36 -0.69
N ILE A 230 -5.43 10.59 -1.75
CA ILE A 230 -6.36 10.48 -2.89
C ILE A 230 -7.70 9.90 -2.44
N LEU A 231 -7.68 8.85 -1.62
CA LEU A 231 -8.90 8.21 -1.12
C LEU A 231 -9.72 9.14 -0.24
N ASP A 232 -9.09 9.94 0.62
CA ASP A 232 -9.76 10.96 1.42
C ASP A 232 -10.50 12.00 0.54
N TRP A 233 -9.89 12.45 -0.56
CA TRP A 233 -10.55 13.34 -1.53
C TRP A 233 -11.69 12.65 -2.29
N LEU A 234 -11.50 11.39 -2.69
CA LEU A 234 -12.53 10.60 -3.36
C LEU A 234 -13.74 10.35 -2.43
N LEU A 235 -13.51 10.14 -1.13
CA LEU A 235 -14.54 9.98 -0.10
C LEU A 235 -15.34 11.27 0.17
N ASP A 236 -14.74 12.45 0.00
CA ASP A 236 -15.41 13.75 0.14
C ASP A 236 -16.23 14.11 -1.10
N GLU A 237 -15.75 13.77 -2.30
CA GLU A 237 -16.37 14.20 -3.57
C GLU A 237 -17.29 13.17 -4.26
N LEU A 238 -17.12 11.86 -4.05
CA LEU A 238 -17.87 10.82 -4.78
C LEU A 238 -18.85 10.04 -3.88
N PRO A 239 -20.05 9.69 -4.38
CA PRO A 239 -21.00 8.88 -3.63
C PRO A 239 -20.57 7.41 -3.54
N HIS A 240 -20.96 6.74 -2.46
CA HIS A 240 -20.56 5.36 -2.15
C HIS A 240 -20.82 4.33 -3.26
N ASN A 241 -21.85 4.53 -4.10
CA ASN A 241 -22.15 3.61 -5.21
C ASN A 241 -21.10 3.65 -6.34
N ILE A 242 -20.35 4.74 -6.46
CA ILE A 242 -19.23 4.87 -7.42
C ILE A 242 -17.95 4.36 -6.75
N LEU A 243 -17.71 4.74 -5.49
CA LEU A 243 -16.55 4.30 -4.72
C LEU A 243 -16.49 2.78 -4.49
N HIS A 244 -17.64 2.09 -4.49
CA HIS A 244 -17.68 0.64 -4.37
C HIS A 244 -17.00 -0.08 -5.56
N HIS A 245 -16.84 0.57 -6.71
CA HIS A 245 -16.11 0.03 -7.87
C HIS A 245 -14.59 0.11 -7.72
N LEU A 246 -14.09 0.78 -6.67
CA LEU A 246 -12.67 0.89 -6.37
C LEU A 246 -12.19 -0.30 -5.52
N GLU A 247 -11.11 -0.94 -5.96
CA GLU A 247 -10.36 -1.94 -5.20
C GLU A 247 -8.92 -1.46 -4.99
N ILE A 248 -8.44 -1.45 -3.74
CA ILE A 248 -7.13 -0.90 -3.39
C ILE A 248 -6.23 -1.98 -2.80
N PHE A 249 -5.03 -2.11 -3.33
CA PHE A 249 -4.06 -3.11 -2.90
C PHE A 249 -2.69 -2.46 -2.66
N THR A 250 -2.19 -2.52 -1.43
CA THR A 250 -0.98 -1.77 -1.03
C THR A 250 0.15 -2.67 -0.58
N PHE A 251 1.38 -2.38 -0.97
CA PHE A 251 2.58 -3.17 -0.66
C PHE A 251 3.60 -2.33 0.10
N GLY A 252 4.03 -2.78 1.28
CA GLY A 252 4.99 -2.05 2.12
C GLY A 252 4.53 -0.65 2.51
N ASN A 253 3.23 -0.48 2.77
CA ASN A 253 2.55 0.81 2.83
C ASN A 253 3.09 1.74 3.95
N ALA A 254 3.58 2.92 3.55
CA ALA A 254 4.17 3.93 4.40
C ALA A 254 3.15 4.84 5.13
N ALA A 255 1.86 4.75 4.79
CA ALA A 255 0.82 5.62 5.34
C ALA A 255 0.63 5.43 6.85
N ASN A 256 0.28 6.51 7.54
CA ASN A 256 -0.06 6.50 8.96
C ASN A 256 -1.56 6.22 9.21
N HIS A 257 -2.41 6.26 8.18
CA HIS A 257 -3.83 5.91 8.23
C HIS A 257 -4.30 5.42 6.86
N PHE A 258 -5.48 4.77 6.82
CA PHE A 258 -6.18 4.42 5.59
C PHE A 258 -7.69 4.35 5.86
N ASN A 259 -8.46 5.28 5.29
CA ASN A 259 -9.87 5.47 5.63
C ASN A 259 -10.82 4.67 4.73
N ASN A 260 -11.87 4.09 5.29
CA ASN A 260 -12.98 3.48 4.55
C ASN A 260 -14.24 3.47 5.45
N PRO A 261 -14.94 4.61 5.57
CA PRO A 261 -16.11 4.70 6.44
C PRO A 261 -17.21 3.74 5.97
N ARG A 262 -17.91 3.14 6.94
CA ARG A 262 -19.10 2.35 6.66
C ARG A 262 -20.28 3.27 6.33
N TRP A 263 -21.02 2.95 5.28
CA TRP A 263 -22.32 3.57 5.03
C TRP A 263 -23.42 2.70 5.65
N THR A 264 -24.50 3.36 6.08
CA THR A 264 -25.69 2.73 6.63
C THR A 264 -26.91 3.21 5.85
N LYS A 265 -27.67 2.30 5.27
CA LYS A 265 -29.01 2.63 4.79
C LYS A 265 -29.96 2.69 5.98
N LEU A 266 -30.44 3.88 6.29
CA LEU A 266 -31.61 4.04 7.16
C LEU A 266 -32.80 3.30 6.51
N ALA A 267 -33.47 2.45 7.28
CA ALA A 267 -34.68 1.79 6.83
C ALA A 267 -35.75 2.86 6.53
N ARG A 268 -36.42 2.74 5.36
CA ARG A 268 -37.51 3.67 5.03
C ARG A 268 -38.72 3.36 5.93
N PRO A 269 -39.31 4.35 6.61
CA PRO A 269 -40.50 4.16 7.41
C PRO A 269 -41.75 4.12 6.52
N GLU A 270 -41.87 3.10 5.66
CA GLU A 270 -43.06 2.87 4.82
C GLU A 270 -43.80 1.59 5.22
N GLY A 271 -44.75 1.75 6.14
CA GLY A 271 -46.08 1.12 6.06
C GLY A 271 -46.24 -0.39 6.24
N ILE A 272 -45.19 -1.20 6.36
CA ILE A 272 -45.30 -2.66 6.46
C ILE A 272 -44.81 -3.18 7.83
N PRO A 273 -45.64 -3.89 8.61
CA PRO A 273 -45.20 -4.57 9.82
C PRO A 273 -44.57 -5.92 9.48
N ALA A 274 -43.24 -5.99 9.46
CA ALA A 274 -42.48 -7.24 9.34
C ALA A 274 -41.16 -7.19 10.16
N PRO A 275 -40.60 -8.33 10.62
CA PRO A 275 -39.45 -8.33 11.55
C PRO A 275 -38.10 -7.99 10.90
N ASP A 276 -38.00 -8.02 9.57
CA ASP A 276 -36.73 -7.95 8.83
C ASP A 276 -36.25 -6.51 8.57
N LEU A 277 -36.16 -5.73 9.65
CA LEU A 277 -35.53 -4.41 9.69
C LEU A 277 -33.98 -4.53 9.66
N VAL A 278 -33.46 -5.27 8.68
CA VAL A 278 -32.02 -5.43 8.47
C VAL A 278 -31.46 -4.15 7.86
N HIS A 279 -30.76 -3.38 8.69
CA HIS A 279 -29.93 -2.27 8.22
C HIS A 279 -28.94 -2.78 7.17
N GLN A 280 -29.03 -2.25 5.94
CA GLN A 280 -28.01 -2.49 4.93
C GLN A 280 -26.78 -1.66 5.30
N PHE A 281 -25.72 -2.34 5.72
CA PHE A 281 -24.40 -1.77 5.97
C PHE A 281 -23.44 -2.20 4.87
N GLY A 282 -22.55 -1.30 4.44
CA GLY A 282 -21.48 -1.62 3.50
C GLY A 282 -20.24 -0.76 3.74
N GLN A 283 -19.14 -1.13 3.08
CA GLN A 283 -17.95 -0.29 2.99
C GLN A 283 -18.12 0.72 1.84
N SER A 284 -17.44 1.87 1.91
CA SER A 284 -17.48 2.89 0.85
C SER A 284 -16.64 2.47 -0.34
N VAL A 285 -15.43 1.95 -0.09
CA VAL A 285 -14.57 1.28 -1.06
C VAL A 285 -14.90 -0.21 -1.07
N GLY A 286 -14.94 -0.84 -2.24
CA GLY A 286 -15.33 -2.25 -2.39
C GLY A 286 -14.38 -3.21 -1.66
N TYR A 287 -13.08 -3.07 -1.89
CA TYR A 287 -12.05 -3.90 -1.24
C TYR A 287 -10.77 -3.10 -0.95
N ILE A 288 -10.16 -3.37 0.22
CA ILE A 288 -8.84 -2.87 0.57
C ILE A 288 -8.00 -4.00 1.17
N GLU A 289 -6.82 -4.26 0.60
CA GLU A 289 -5.84 -5.20 1.15
C GLU A 289 -4.44 -4.59 1.25
N HIS A 290 -3.70 -5.00 2.27
CA HIS A 290 -2.35 -4.55 2.57
C HIS A 290 -1.42 -5.76 2.69
N TYR A 291 -0.31 -5.72 1.96
CA TYR A 291 0.74 -6.72 1.94
C TYR A 291 1.99 -6.13 2.57
N ALA A 292 2.52 -6.78 3.60
CA ALA A 292 3.66 -6.26 4.36
C ALA A 292 4.71 -7.35 4.64
N ASN A 293 5.98 -7.04 4.45
CA ASN A 293 7.09 -7.83 4.96
C ASN A 293 7.38 -7.41 6.42
N SER A 294 7.44 -8.34 7.37
CA SER A 294 7.58 -8.04 8.80
C SER A 294 8.91 -7.37 9.18
N GLY A 295 9.93 -7.49 8.34
CA GLY A 295 11.24 -6.86 8.47
C GLY A 295 11.46 -5.66 7.54
N ASP A 296 10.41 -5.18 6.85
CA ASP A 296 10.46 -3.98 6.02
C ASP A 296 10.31 -2.73 6.91
N ILE A 297 11.34 -1.88 6.95
CA ILE A 297 11.37 -0.65 7.75
C ILE A 297 10.21 0.31 7.42
N VAL A 298 9.76 0.34 6.16
CA VAL A 298 8.67 1.24 5.72
C VAL A 298 7.33 0.71 6.23
N ALA A 299 7.10 -0.60 6.12
CA ALA A 299 5.92 -1.23 6.71
C ALA A 299 5.92 -1.12 8.25
N LEU A 300 7.08 -1.30 8.90
CA LEU A 300 7.30 -1.14 10.35
C LEU A 300 7.13 0.31 10.86
N GLY A 301 7.27 1.30 9.99
CA GLY A 301 7.01 2.72 10.25
C GLY A 301 5.68 3.24 9.68
N GLY A 302 4.87 2.34 9.11
CA GLY A 302 3.60 2.61 8.44
C GLY A 302 2.56 1.58 8.88
N VAL A 303 2.01 0.79 7.94
CA VAL A 303 0.89 -0.14 8.20
C VAL A 303 1.06 -1.01 9.45
N LEU A 304 2.23 -1.60 9.70
CA LEU A 304 2.45 -2.50 10.85
C LEU A 304 2.48 -1.76 12.20
N HIS A 305 2.72 -0.44 12.20
CA HIS A 305 2.67 0.38 13.42
C HIS A 305 1.27 0.89 13.72
N PHE A 306 0.50 1.25 12.68
CA PHE A 306 -0.78 1.94 12.83
C PHE A 306 -2.02 1.02 12.77
N VAL A 307 -1.88 -0.23 12.30
CA VAL A 307 -3.00 -1.20 12.22
C VAL A 307 -3.59 -1.58 13.58
N GLU A 308 -2.80 -1.55 14.65
CA GLU A 308 -3.28 -1.84 16.01
C GLU A 308 -4.16 -0.71 16.59
N ILE A 309 -4.20 0.47 15.94
CA ILE A 309 -4.99 1.60 16.41
C ILE A 309 -6.42 1.51 15.86
N PRO A 310 -7.45 1.41 16.72
CA PRO A 310 -8.83 1.31 16.27
C PRO A 310 -9.22 2.44 15.34
N ASN A 311 -9.94 2.10 14.26
CA ASN A 311 -10.44 3.03 13.24
C ASN A 311 -9.38 3.84 12.48
N ARG A 312 -8.08 3.49 12.57
CA ARG A 312 -7.03 4.19 11.81
C ARG A 312 -6.66 3.54 10.47
N TYR A 313 -6.77 2.22 10.37
CA TYR A 313 -6.31 1.46 9.21
C TYR A 313 -7.38 0.47 8.74
N MET A 314 -8.06 0.78 7.64
CA MET A 314 -9.15 -0.04 7.09
C MET A 314 -8.64 -0.93 5.95
N GLY A 315 -8.77 -2.25 6.12
CA GLY A 315 -8.45 -3.24 5.10
C GLY A 315 -8.07 -4.60 5.70
N ARG A 316 -7.83 -5.61 4.85
CA ARG A 316 -7.21 -6.87 5.26
C ARG A 316 -5.70 -6.72 5.23
N LEU A 317 -4.99 -7.12 6.29
CA LEU A 317 -3.53 -7.10 6.34
C LEU A 317 -2.97 -8.51 6.23
N PHE A 318 -2.03 -8.74 5.30
CA PHE A 318 -1.29 -9.99 5.13
C PHE A 318 0.20 -9.75 5.41
N VAL A 319 0.74 -10.37 6.46
CA VAL A 319 2.13 -10.15 6.90
C VAL A 319 3.03 -11.35 6.59
N ARG A 320 4.02 -11.17 5.71
CA ARG A 320 5.05 -12.16 5.39
C ARG A 320 6.22 -12.08 6.39
N PRO A 321 6.66 -13.19 7.02
CA PRO A 321 7.70 -13.17 8.05
C PRO A 321 9.12 -13.10 7.44
N ASN A 322 9.45 -11.99 6.78
CA ASN A 322 10.76 -11.75 6.16
C ASN A 322 11.03 -10.23 6.01
N SER A 323 12.24 -9.85 5.63
CA SER A 323 12.59 -8.48 5.20
C SER A 323 12.48 -8.30 3.68
N GLY A 324 12.84 -7.10 3.22
CA GLY A 324 12.84 -6.70 1.82
C GLY A 324 11.75 -5.66 1.51
N HIS A 325 12.12 -4.55 0.88
CA HIS A 325 11.19 -3.45 0.56
C HIS A 325 10.88 -3.31 -0.94
N LEU A 326 11.86 -3.58 -1.82
CA LEU A 326 11.70 -3.51 -3.29
C LEU A 326 10.48 -4.29 -3.80
N PHE A 327 9.79 -3.72 -4.78
CA PHE A 327 8.44 -4.13 -5.16
C PHE A 327 8.42 -5.45 -5.92
N ASN A 328 9.26 -5.59 -6.95
CA ASN A 328 9.33 -6.84 -7.70
C ASN A 328 10.05 -7.90 -6.87
N LEU A 329 11.32 -7.63 -6.52
CA LEU A 329 12.20 -8.60 -5.85
C LEU A 329 11.68 -9.13 -4.50
N HIS A 330 11.07 -8.29 -3.65
CA HIS A 330 10.71 -8.67 -2.28
C HIS A 330 9.21 -8.85 -2.03
N TYR A 331 8.35 -8.25 -2.86
CA TYR A 331 6.89 -8.43 -2.79
C TYR A 331 6.38 -9.34 -3.91
N LEU A 332 6.39 -8.92 -5.17
CA LEU A 332 5.77 -9.70 -6.25
C LEU A 332 6.40 -11.08 -6.44
N ASP A 333 7.72 -11.21 -6.48
CA ASP A 333 8.39 -12.50 -6.65
C ASP A 333 8.08 -13.52 -5.55
N ASN A 334 7.75 -13.04 -4.35
CA ASN A 334 7.52 -13.87 -3.19
C ASN A 334 6.03 -14.12 -2.89
N MET A 335 5.14 -13.25 -3.39
CA MET A 335 3.70 -13.34 -3.19
C MET A 335 2.97 -13.82 -4.45
N PHE A 336 3.52 -13.53 -5.62
CA PHE A 336 3.01 -13.79 -6.98
C PHE A 336 4.10 -14.37 -7.89
N THR A 337 4.89 -15.32 -7.36
CA THR A 337 6.02 -15.97 -8.06
C THR A 337 5.66 -16.41 -9.48
N LEU A 338 6.37 -15.87 -10.47
CA LEU A 338 6.24 -16.25 -11.87
C LEU A 338 6.99 -17.56 -12.16
N GLY A 339 6.39 -18.41 -12.99
CA GLY A 339 7.00 -19.60 -13.57
C GLY A 339 7.76 -19.30 -14.86
N PRO A 340 8.44 -20.32 -15.46
CA PRO A 340 9.18 -20.17 -16.71
C PRO A 340 8.34 -19.77 -17.94
N ASP A 341 7.02 -19.85 -17.82
CA ASP A 341 6.02 -19.48 -18.81
C ASP A 341 5.42 -18.08 -18.59
N MET A 342 5.98 -17.30 -17.65
CA MET A 342 5.49 -15.99 -17.20
C MET A 342 4.08 -16.00 -16.58
N ASN A 343 3.56 -17.17 -16.19
CA ASN A 343 2.35 -17.28 -15.37
C ASN A 343 2.71 -17.38 -13.88
N VAL A 344 1.87 -16.83 -13.02
CA VAL A 344 1.96 -16.99 -11.56
C VAL A 344 1.70 -18.45 -11.18
N LEU A 345 2.60 -19.02 -10.37
CA LEU A 345 2.46 -20.37 -9.85
C LEU A 345 1.27 -20.48 -8.88
N ASP A 346 0.51 -21.58 -8.93
CA ASP A 346 -0.65 -21.79 -8.03
C ASP A 346 -0.29 -22.01 -6.54
N SER A 347 1.00 -22.16 -6.24
CA SER A 347 1.53 -22.31 -4.89
C SER A 347 2.84 -21.53 -4.74
N ASN A 348 3.01 -20.89 -3.57
CA ASN A 348 4.29 -20.32 -3.14
C ASN A 348 4.35 -20.31 -1.61
N PRO A 349 5.56 -20.19 -1.01
CA PRO A 349 5.73 -20.35 0.43
C PRO A 349 4.95 -19.37 1.32
N PHE A 350 4.51 -18.23 0.78
CA PHE A 350 3.71 -17.24 1.52
C PHE A 350 2.20 -17.48 1.34
N MET A 351 1.76 -17.65 0.10
CA MET A 351 0.35 -17.87 -0.25
C MET A 351 -0.22 -19.18 0.33
N ASP A 352 0.64 -20.18 0.56
CA ASP A 352 0.28 -21.43 1.22
C ASP A 352 0.45 -21.43 2.76
N MET A 353 0.81 -20.31 3.39
CA MET A 353 0.85 -20.22 4.86
C MET A 353 -0.56 -20.29 5.47
N GLU A 354 -0.70 -21.06 6.55
CA GLU A 354 -1.96 -21.24 7.29
C GLU A 354 -2.31 -20.03 8.18
N VAL A 355 -3.60 -19.80 8.42
CA VAL A 355 -4.16 -18.62 9.09
C VAL A 355 -5.00 -19.00 10.32
N GLU A 356 -4.54 -18.62 11.51
CA GLU A 356 -5.13 -18.99 12.81
C GLU A 356 -6.35 -18.12 13.29
N PRO A 357 -7.32 -18.63 14.09
CA PRO A 357 -8.52 -17.89 14.59
C PRO A 357 -8.54 -17.52 16.11
N TRP A 358 -8.80 -16.24 16.51
CA TRP A 358 -9.07 -15.74 17.91
C TRP A 358 -10.57 -15.65 18.17
N THR A 359 -10.89 -15.52 19.44
CA THR A 359 -12.01 -14.73 19.97
C THR A 359 -11.59 -13.30 20.31
N THR A 360 -12.34 -12.29 19.88
CA THR A 360 -12.05 -10.85 20.13
C THR A 360 -12.33 -10.40 21.56
N ALA A 361 -11.47 -9.52 22.10
CA ALA A 361 -11.81 -8.60 23.18
C ALA A 361 -11.55 -7.15 22.73
N GLY A 362 -12.59 -6.30 22.74
CA GLY A 362 -12.42 -4.84 22.75
C GLY A 362 -12.46 -4.06 21.42
N ILE A 363 -13.39 -4.36 20.51
CA ILE A 363 -13.83 -3.39 19.47
C ILE A 363 -15.35 -3.21 19.50
N ASN A 364 -15.82 -2.65 20.61
CA ASN A 364 -17.05 -1.88 20.76
C ASN A 364 -16.93 -1.13 22.08
N GLY A 365 -17.31 0.14 22.13
CA GLY A 365 -17.22 0.90 23.38
C GLY A 365 -18.33 0.48 24.35
N TYR A 366 -17.97 -0.04 25.53
CA TYR A 366 -18.49 0.34 26.86
C TYR A 366 -17.71 -0.41 27.97
N ASP A 367 -17.71 0.18 29.17
CA ASP A 367 -16.88 -0.09 30.36
C ASP A 367 -16.23 -1.47 30.60
N GLY A 368 -14.92 -1.43 30.95
CA GLY A 368 -14.18 -2.54 31.56
C GLY A 368 -12.74 -2.14 31.95
N SER A 369 -12.35 -2.33 33.21
CA SER A 369 -11.04 -1.87 33.73
C SER A 369 -9.85 -2.72 33.21
N PRO A 370 -8.70 -2.11 32.87
CA PRO A 370 -7.57 -2.84 32.30
C PRO A 370 -6.71 -3.51 33.39
N HIS A 371 -6.56 -4.83 33.30
CA HIS A 371 -5.50 -5.55 34.02
C HIS A 371 -4.31 -5.87 33.11
N ARG A 372 -3.13 -5.76 33.73
CA ARG A 372 -1.81 -5.66 33.08
C ARG A 372 -1.23 -7.06 32.88
N VAL A 373 -1.21 -7.57 31.64
CA VAL A 373 -0.58 -8.87 31.32
C VAL A 373 0.54 -8.70 30.29
N ARG A 374 1.57 -9.53 30.48
CA ARG A 374 2.89 -9.47 29.88
C ARG A 374 2.93 -10.34 28.61
N TYR A 375 3.37 -9.75 27.50
CA TYR A 375 3.83 -10.38 26.25
C TYR A 375 3.59 -11.89 26.07
N GLN A 376 2.48 -12.27 25.41
CA GLN A 376 2.31 -13.59 24.82
C GLN A 376 1.37 -13.47 23.60
N PRO A 377 1.78 -13.89 22.39
CA PRO A 377 1.00 -13.68 21.16
C PRO A 377 0.09 -14.87 20.87
N THR A 378 -1.17 -14.64 20.53
CA THR A 378 -2.00 -15.64 19.83
C THR A 378 -3.21 -15.00 19.10
N MET A 379 -3.68 -15.70 18.06
CA MET A 379 -4.98 -15.71 17.35
C MET A 379 -5.64 -14.40 16.71
N ALA A 380 -6.46 -14.51 15.62
CA ALA A 380 -7.29 -13.42 14.99
C ALA A 380 -8.72 -13.77 14.38
N ARG A 381 -9.84 -13.10 14.77
CA ARG A 381 -11.23 -13.03 14.14
C ARG A 381 -12.21 -12.12 14.95
N ASP A 382 -13.39 -11.59 14.52
CA ASP A 382 -14.47 -12.13 13.63
C ASP A 382 -15.04 -11.19 12.52
N GLU A 383 -15.52 -11.83 11.43
CA GLU A 383 -16.38 -11.44 10.27
C GLU A 383 -16.20 -10.10 9.51
N ALA A 384 -15.70 -9.01 10.08
CA ALA A 384 -15.56 -7.73 9.35
C ALA A 384 -14.14 -7.12 9.36
N PHE A 385 -13.27 -7.63 10.23
CA PHE A 385 -11.88 -7.21 10.36
C PHE A 385 -11.00 -8.43 10.66
N LEU A 386 -10.11 -8.76 9.72
CA LEU A 386 -9.13 -9.84 9.85
C LEU A 386 -7.74 -9.29 9.53
N PRO A 387 -6.94 -8.89 10.54
CA PRO A 387 -5.50 -8.83 10.39
C PRO A 387 -4.98 -10.27 10.32
N VAL A 388 -4.54 -10.71 9.14
CA VAL A 388 -3.87 -12.00 8.94
C VAL A 388 -2.40 -11.86 9.39
N ALA A 389 -2.21 -11.93 10.71
CA ALA A 389 -0.91 -12.05 11.34
C ALA A 389 -0.50 -13.53 11.35
N LEU A 390 0.55 -13.88 10.60
CA LEU A 390 1.04 -15.25 10.48
C LEU A 390 1.96 -15.61 11.66
N SER A 391 1.49 -16.45 12.57
CA SER A 391 2.27 -16.91 13.72
C SER A 391 3.08 -18.18 13.41
N LEU A 392 4.41 -18.07 13.41
CA LEU A 392 5.31 -19.22 13.41
C LEU A 392 5.35 -19.88 14.81
N GLN A 393 4.44 -20.81 15.10
CA GLN A 393 4.64 -21.74 16.21
C GLN A 393 4.24 -23.18 15.86
N ARG A 394 5.25 -24.04 15.87
CA ARG A 394 5.19 -25.44 15.44
C ARG A 394 4.50 -26.31 16.50
N SER A 395 3.21 -26.60 16.32
CA SER A 395 2.50 -27.64 17.09
C SER A 395 2.13 -28.82 16.19
N ARG A 396 2.27 -30.04 16.70
CA ARG A 396 1.81 -31.27 16.02
C ARG A 396 0.40 -31.60 16.50
N THR A 397 -0.57 -31.68 15.60
CA THR A 397 -1.80 -32.45 15.83
C THR A 397 -2.22 -33.20 14.55
N ASN A 398 -2.61 -34.45 14.71
CA ASN A 398 -3.11 -35.30 13.63
C ASN A 398 -4.59 -34.97 13.35
N GLY A 399 -5.02 -35.05 12.09
CA GLY A 399 -6.45 -35.15 11.74
C GLY A 399 -6.84 -34.29 10.54
N LEU A 400 -7.70 -34.84 9.67
CA LEU A 400 -8.24 -34.18 8.48
C LEU A 400 -8.96 -32.86 8.81
N GLY A 401 -8.25 -31.75 8.65
CA GLY A 401 -8.80 -30.40 8.56
C GLY A 401 -7.90 -29.60 7.64
N ARG A 402 -8.40 -29.16 6.48
CA ARG A 402 -7.58 -28.41 5.51
C ARG A 402 -7.44 -26.98 6.03
N GLY A 403 -6.26 -26.63 6.55
CA GLY A 403 -5.98 -25.29 7.07
C GLY A 403 -6.33 -24.21 6.04
N LEU A 404 -6.98 -23.15 6.50
CA LEU A 404 -7.27 -21.97 5.67
C LEU A 404 -5.96 -21.22 5.44
N ARG A 405 -5.62 -20.91 4.19
CA ARG A 405 -4.34 -20.27 3.83
C ARG A 405 -4.53 -18.83 3.38
N VAL A 406 -3.45 -18.05 3.38
CA VAL A 406 -3.43 -16.65 2.89
C VAL A 406 -4.15 -16.50 1.55
N LYS A 407 -3.88 -17.41 0.61
CA LYS A 407 -4.47 -17.38 -0.74
C LYS A 407 -5.95 -17.68 -0.83
N ASP A 408 -6.53 -18.26 0.21
CA ASP A 408 -7.97 -18.51 0.31
C ASP A 408 -8.73 -17.24 0.77
N PHE A 409 -8.01 -16.23 1.31
CA PHE A 409 -8.56 -14.93 1.75
C PHE A 409 -8.19 -13.73 0.86
N SER A 410 -7.06 -13.80 0.15
CA SER A 410 -6.61 -12.73 -0.76
C SER A 410 -7.52 -12.61 -1.97
N ARG A 411 -8.13 -11.43 -2.18
CA ARG A 411 -8.84 -11.10 -3.42
C ARG A 411 -7.85 -10.85 -4.55
N LEU A 412 -6.71 -10.18 -4.29
CA LEU A 412 -5.71 -9.93 -5.31
C LEU A 412 -5.18 -11.23 -5.95
N TRP A 413 -4.99 -12.27 -5.15
CA TRP A 413 -4.58 -13.60 -5.62
C TRP A 413 -5.54 -14.22 -6.65
N GLN A 414 -6.82 -13.85 -6.65
CA GLN A 414 -7.81 -14.37 -7.60
C GLN A 414 -7.69 -13.74 -8.99
N TYR A 415 -7.01 -12.59 -9.13
CA TYR A 415 -6.74 -11.96 -10.42
C TYR A 415 -5.58 -12.58 -11.21
N ARG A 416 -4.75 -13.42 -10.56
CA ARG A 416 -3.55 -14.00 -11.18
C ARG A 416 -3.87 -14.71 -12.50
N ASN A 417 -2.96 -14.65 -13.47
CA ASN A 417 -3.08 -15.34 -14.77
C ASN A 417 -4.36 -14.97 -15.56
N GLY A 418 -4.80 -13.70 -15.46
CA GLY A 418 -6.05 -13.23 -16.09
C GLY A 418 -7.32 -13.72 -15.39
N GLY A 419 -7.26 -14.21 -14.15
CA GLY A 419 -8.43 -14.61 -13.38
C GLY A 419 -9.31 -13.41 -13.01
N CYS A 420 -10.56 -13.65 -12.64
CA CYS A 420 -11.41 -12.64 -12.00
C CYS A 420 -11.88 -13.19 -10.66
N PRO A 421 -11.85 -12.41 -9.56
CA PRO A 421 -12.47 -12.83 -8.33
C PRO A 421 -13.97 -13.03 -8.56
N LYS A 422 -14.54 -14.02 -7.87
CA LYS A 422 -15.99 -14.10 -7.77
C LYS A 422 -16.43 -13.03 -6.80
N ASP A 423 -17.31 -12.14 -7.24
CA ASP A 423 -17.99 -11.28 -6.27
C ASP A 423 -18.80 -12.17 -5.36
N THR A 424 -18.50 -12.10 -4.06
CA THR A 424 -19.31 -12.70 -3.00
C THR A 424 -20.58 -11.89 -2.90
N GLY A 425 -21.46 -12.09 -3.88
CA GLY A 425 -22.80 -11.56 -3.84
C GLY A 425 -23.45 -12.02 -2.55
N VAL A 426 -23.96 -11.06 -1.77
CA VAL A 426 -25.13 -11.31 -0.94
C VAL A 426 -26.09 -12.09 -1.82
N GLN A 427 -26.45 -13.30 -1.42
CA GLN A 427 -27.41 -14.11 -2.19
C GLN A 427 -28.72 -13.32 -2.23
N HIS A 428 -28.96 -12.63 -3.34
CA HIS A 428 -30.31 -12.30 -3.74
C HIS A 428 -31.00 -13.65 -3.93
N TYR A 429 -31.80 -14.00 -2.92
CA TYR A 429 -32.66 -15.17 -2.93
C TYR A 429 -33.67 -14.92 -4.04
N ASN A 430 -33.37 -15.41 -5.23
CA ASN A 430 -34.30 -15.41 -6.35
C ASN A 430 -35.48 -16.29 -5.94
N ASP A 431 -36.57 -15.68 -5.50
CA ASP A 431 -37.84 -16.38 -5.26
C ASP A 431 -38.40 -16.79 -6.62
N THR A 432 -37.95 -17.94 -7.12
CA THR A 432 -38.52 -18.63 -8.28
C THR A 432 -39.92 -19.13 -7.89
N ARG A 433 -40.90 -18.23 -7.95
CA ARG A 433 -42.31 -18.62 -7.94
C ARG A 433 -42.66 -19.16 -9.32
N GLU A 434 -42.61 -20.48 -9.43
CA GLU A 434 -43.24 -21.20 -10.53
C GLU A 434 -44.72 -20.81 -10.61
N HIS A 435 -45.17 -20.41 -11.80
CA HIS A 435 -46.58 -20.27 -12.09
C HIS A 435 -47.23 -21.66 -12.17
N VAL A 436 -47.73 -22.16 -11.04
CA VAL A 436 -48.64 -23.30 -11.02
C VAL A 436 -50.06 -22.78 -11.27
N HIS A 437 -50.59 -23.11 -12.45
CA HIS A 437 -52.01 -22.96 -12.77
C HIS A 437 -52.88 -23.83 -11.85
N PHE A 438 -53.95 -23.25 -11.29
CA PHE A 438 -55.27 -23.88 -11.15
C PHE A 438 -56.35 -22.79 -11.17
#